data_AF-A0A7K7AWE0-F1
#
_entry.id   AF-A0A7K7AWE0-F1
#
_cell.length_a   1.000
_cell.length_b   1.000
_cell.length_c   1.000
_cell.angle_alpha   90.00
_cell.angle_beta   90.00
_cell.angle_gamma   90.00
#
_symmetry.space_group_name_H-M   'P 1'
#
loop_
_entity.id
_entity.type
_entity.pdbx_description
1 polymer ?
#
loop_
_entity_poly.entity_id
_entity_poly.type
_entity_poly.pdbx_seq_one_letter_code
_entity_poly.pdbx_strand_id
1 'polypeptide(L)'
;AAPAGAAAFSLKHTEAVSVEVEAAGCTEAAPADGGRRWPLGKGTVLRLGMRQASAEAGDNKVTVSYYGEGGQAMDQAGVFLTGIGLSLDVDADRDGVVEKNNPKKGSWTWGPEGQGAILLVNCDRESP
;
A
#
# COMPACT_ATOMS: atom_id res chain seq x y z
N ALA A 1 -16.36 -12.78 -3.35
CA ALA A 1 -15.74 -12.83 -4.68
C ALA A 1 -15.56 -14.27 -5.16
N ALA A 2 -15.12 -15.19 -4.31
CA ALA A 2 -15.08 -16.60 -4.68
C ALA A 2 -16.50 -17.15 -4.99
N PRO A 3 -16.67 -17.92 -6.09
CA PRO A 3 -17.93 -18.60 -6.38
C PRO A 3 -18.20 -19.74 -5.38
N ALA A 4 -19.46 -20.13 -5.24
CA ALA A 4 -19.84 -21.26 -4.39
C ALA A 4 -19.17 -22.56 -4.88
N GLY A 5 -18.57 -23.31 -3.94
CA GLY A 5 -17.83 -24.53 -4.25
C GLY A 5 -16.36 -24.33 -4.65
N ALA A 6 -15.84 -23.10 -4.64
CA ALA A 6 -14.41 -22.86 -4.77
C ALA A 6 -13.66 -23.39 -3.54
N ALA A 7 -12.56 -24.10 -3.78
CA ALA A 7 -11.73 -24.74 -2.76
C ALA A 7 -10.31 -24.18 -2.71
N ALA A 8 -9.83 -23.58 -3.80
CA ALA A 8 -8.49 -22.99 -3.88
C ALA A 8 -8.49 -21.72 -4.73
N PHE A 9 -7.41 -20.94 -4.62
CA PHE A 9 -7.17 -19.78 -5.47
C PHE A 9 -5.68 -19.66 -5.85
N SER A 10 -5.42 -18.97 -6.95
CA SER A 10 -4.09 -18.47 -7.33
C SER A 10 -4.18 -16.97 -7.58
N LEU A 11 -3.03 -16.31 -7.68
CA LEU A 11 -2.97 -14.88 -7.90
C LEU A 11 -1.88 -14.52 -8.90
N LYS A 12 -2.17 -13.56 -9.77
CA LYS A 12 -1.18 -12.87 -10.61
C LYS A 12 -1.20 -11.40 -10.24
N HIS A 13 -0.06 -10.74 -10.26
CA HIS A 13 0.00 -9.30 -10.02
C HIS A 13 1.08 -8.64 -10.87
N THR A 14 0.95 -7.34 -11.07
CA THR A 14 1.97 -6.52 -11.74
C THR A 14 3.19 -6.31 -10.84
N GLU A 15 4.34 -6.01 -11.45
CA GLU A 15 5.63 -5.91 -10.77
C GLU A 15 5.65 -4.87 -9.64
N ALA A 16 4.97 -3.73 -9.80
CA ALA A 16 4.96 -2.69 -8.77
C ALA A 16 4.03 -3.00 -7.58
N VAL A 17 3.27 -4.09 -7.65
CA VAL A 17 2.42 -4.58 -6.56
C VAL A 17 3.12 -5.75 -5.89
N SER A 18 3.17 -5.72 -4.56
CA SER A 18 3.53 -6.85 -3.72
C SER A 18 2.27 -7.43 -3.10
N VAL A 19 2.18 -8.76 -3.03
CA VAL A 19 1.04 -9.46 -2.44
C VAL A 19 1.54 -10.45 -1.40
N GLU A 20 0.97 -10.37 -0.21
CA GLU A 20 1.15 -11.37 0.84
C GLU A 20 -0.17 -12.11 1.06
N VAL A 21 -0.09 -13.43 1.20
CA VAL A 21 -1.21 -14.27 1.60
C VAL A 21 -1.10 -14.53 3.09
N GLU A 22 -2.10 -14.11 3.84
CA GLU A 22 -2.22 -14.41 5.26
C GLU A 22 -3.27 -15.51 5.43
N ALA A 23 -2.87 -16.65 5.97
CA ALA A 23 -3.75 -17.79 6.20
C ALA A 23 -3.32 -18.57 7.45
N ALA A 24 -4.29 -18.90 8.32
CA ALA A 24 -4.07 -19.70 9.52
C ALA A 24 -2.91 -19.21 10.43
N GLY A 25 -2.72 -17.89 10.52
CA GLY A 25 -1.65 -17.27 11.33
C GLY A 25 -0.27 -17.26 10.66
N CYS A 26 -0.16 -17.73 9.43
CA CYS A 26 1.05 -17.65 8.61
C CYS A 26 0.89 -16.57 7.53
N THR A 27 1.94 -15.79 7.31
CA THR A 27 2.01 -14.79 6.23
C THR A 27 3.10 -15.17 5.26
N GLU A 28 2.81 -15.14 3.98
CA GLU A 28 3.76 -15.51 2.94
C GLU A 28 3.67 -14.61 1.71
N ALA A 29 4.82 -14.23 1.16
CA ALA A 29 4.90 -13.49 -0.09
C ALA A 29 4.47 -14.36 -1.27
N ALA A 30 3.57 -13.84 -2.09
CA ALA A 30 3.05 -14.53 -3.24
C ALA A 30 3.84 -14.15 -4.52
N PRO A 31 4.26 -15.13 -5.33
CA PRO A 31 4.88 -14.84 -6.63
C PRO A 31 3.88 -14.20 -7.62
N ALA A 32 4.41 -13.36 -8.51
CA ALA A 32 3.62 -12.64 -9.52
C ALA A 32 3.05 -13.54 -10.65
N ASP A 33 3.60 -14.74 -10.84
CA ASP A 33 3.37 -15.60 -12.01
C ASP A 33 2.05 -16.38 -11.98
N GLY A 34 1.41 -16.50 -10.81
CA GLY A 34 0.21 -17.30 -10.61
C GLY A 34 0.39 -18.81 -10.72
N GLY A 35 1.64 -19.29 -10.62
CA GLY A 35 1.93 -20.73 -10.62
C GLY A 35 1.49 -21.42 -9.34
N ARG A 36 1.47 -20.69 -8.22
CA ARG A 36 1.10 -21.23 -6.91
C ARG A 36 -0.39 -21.15 -6.62
N ARG A 37 -0.90 -22.18 -5.94
CA ARG A 37 -2.27 -22.24 -5.43
C ARG A 37 -2.27 -22.31 -3.91
N TRP A 38 -3.25 -21.65 -3.31
CA TRP A 38 -3.51 -21.68 -1.87
C TRP A 38 -4.92 -22.21 -1.62
N PRO A 39 -5.14 -22.93 -0.52
CA PRO A 39 -6.47 -23.33 -0.11
C PRO A 39 -7.31 -22.10 0.23
N LEU A 40 -8.57 -22.11 -0.19
CA LEU A 40 -9.54 -21.07 0.15
C LEU A 40 -10.11 -21.38 1.53
N GLY A 41 -9.58 -20.72 2.56
CA GLY A 41 -10.00 -20.86 3.94
C GLY A 41 -10.77 -19.66 4.47
N LYS A 42 -11.58 -19.87 5.51
CA LYS A 42 -12.09 -18.75 6.32
C LYS A 42 -10.92 -18.04 6.99
N GLY A 43 -10.89 -16.71 6.91
CA GLY A 43 -9.81 -15.90 7.47
C GLY A 43 -8.57 -15.80 6.59
N THR A 44 -8.58 -16.37 5.38
CA THR A 44 -7.53 -16.08 4.39
C THR A 44 -7.70 -14.67 3.84
N VAL A 45 -6.67 -13.85 3.95
CA VAL A 45 -6.67 -12.45 3.50
C VAL A 45 -5.47 -12.20 2.60
N LEU A 46 -5.63 -11.30 1.63
CA LEU A 46 -4.53 -10.79 0.81
C LEU A 46 -4.14 -9.41 1.31
N ARG A 47 -2.85 -9.21 1.58
CA ARG A 47 -2.28 -7.90 1.87
C ARG A 47 -1.57 -7.37 0.64
N LEU A 48 -2.05 -6.25 0.12
CA LEU A 48 -1.50 -5.62 -1.07
C LEU A 48 -0.66 -4.42 -0.67
N GLY A 49 0.53 -4.29 -1.23
CA GLY A 49 1.42 -3.14 -1.02
C GLY A 49 1.98 -2.63 -2.34
N MET A 50 2.09 -1.31 -2.48
CA MET A 50 2.76 -0.64 -3.60
C MET A 50 3.93 0.18 -3.07
N ARG A 51 5.07 0.15 -3.76
CA ARG A 51 6.30 0.87 -3.34
C ARG A 51 6.55 2.16 -4.11
N GLN A 52 5.85 2.36 -5.22
CA GLN A 52 5.97 3.52 -6.09
C GLN A 52 4.60 3.97 -6.55
N ALA A 53 4.49 5.25 -6.90
CA ALA A 53 3.28 5.77 -7.53
C ALA A 53 3.08 5.13 -8.91
N SER A 54 1.83 5.00 -9.33
CA SER A 54 1.45 4.59 -10.68
C SER A 54 1.92 5.64 -11.70
N ALA A 55 2.34 5.19 -12.87
CA ALA A 55 2.61 6.07 -14.01
C ALA A 55 1.30 6.42 -14.74
N GLU A 56 0.41 5.45 -14.87
CA GLU A 56 -0.89 5.58 -15.55
C GLU A 56 -2.02 4.99 -14.70
N ALA A 57 -3.25 5.44 -14.92
CA ALA A 57 -4.40 4.86 -14.22
C ALA A 57 -4.61 3.39 -14.62
N GLY A 58 -4.66 2.49 -13.64
CA GLY A 58 -4.93 1.06 -13.87
C GLY A 58 -3.74 0.26 -14.43
N ASP A 59 -2.52 0.82 -14.43
CA ASP A 59 -1.27 0.12 -14.76
C ASP A 59 -0.95 -1.03 -13.79
N ASN A 60 -1.52 -0.97 -12.58
CA ASN A 60 -1.30 -1.93 -11.52
C ASN A 60 -2.55 -2.75 -11.23
N LYS A 61 -2.38 -4.07 -11.15
CA LYS A 61 -3.50 -4.97 -10.89
C LYS A 61 -3.10 -6.24 -10.17
N VAL A 62 -4.06 -6.81 -9.46
CA VAL A 62 -4.02 -8.17 -8.94
C VAL A 62 -5.20 -8.93 -9.53
N THR A 63 -4.95 -10.13 -10.05
CA THR A 63 -5.98 -11.03 -10.57
C THR A 63 -5.98 -12.29 -9.72
N VAL A 64 -7.09 -12.57 -9.04
CA VAL A 64 -7.31 -13.78 -8.27
C VAL A 64 -8.11 -14.75 -9.13
N SER A 65 -7.59 -15.97 -9.32
CA SER A 65 -8.30 -17.05 -10.01
C SER A 65 -8.77 -18.09 -9.00
N TYR A 66 -10.02 -18.52 -9.10
CA TYR A 66 -10.63 -19.50 -8.19
C TYR A 66 -10.76 -20.87 -8.85
N TYR A 67 -10.57 -21.92 -8.05
CA TYR A 67 -10.60 -23.30 -8.49
C TYR A 67 -11.46 -24.16 -7.57
N GLY A 68 -12.17 -25.14 -8.14
CA GLY A 68 -12.90 -26.16 -7.37
C GLY A 68 -11.98 -27.25 -6.83
N GLU A 69 -12.54 -28.21 -6.07
CA GLU A 69 -11.78 -29.32 -5.47
C GLU A 69 -11.01 -30.16 -6.50
N GLY A 70 -11.55 -30.35 -7.70
CA GLY A 70 -10.88 -31.05 -8.81
C GLY A 70 -9.84 -30.20 -9.57
N GLY A 71 -9.54 -28.98 -9.10
CA GLY A 71 -8.60 -28.07 -9.76
C GLY A 71 -9.14 -27.38 -11.01
N GLN A 72 -10.42 -27.57 -11.33
CA GLN A 72 -11.13 -26.90 -12.42
C GLN A 72 -11.17 -25.38 -12.17
N ALA A 73 -10.85 -24.58 -13.20
CA ALA A 73 -10.98 -23.13 -13.13
C ALA A 73 -12.48 -22.77 -13.07
N MET A 74 -12.84 -21.93 -12.10
CA MET A 74 -14.24 -21.56 -11.87
C MET A 74 -14.52 -20.12 -12.26
N ASP A 75 -13.75 -19.17 -11.72
CA ASP A 75 -13.98 -17.75 -11.94
C ASP A 75 -12.72 -16.93 -11.63
N GLN A 76 -12.73 -15.63 -11.95
CA GLN A 76 -11.68 -14.68 -11.64
C GLN A 76 -12.23 -13.38 -11.05
N ALA A 77 -11.47 -12.78 -10.15
CA ALA A 77 -11.71 -11.44 -9.63
C ALA A 77 -10.46 -10.57 -9.82
N GLY A 78 -10.65 -9.34 -10.28
CA GLY A 78 -9.58 -8.37 -10.47
C GLY A 78 -9.68 -7.22 -9.47
N VAL A 79 -8.53 -6.77 -8.97
CA VAL A 79 -8.37 -5.51 -8.25
C VAL A 79 -7.42 -4.64 -9.08
N PHE A 80 -7.90 -3.48 -9.52
CA PHE A 80 -7.09 -2.49 -10.23
C PHE A 80 -6.71 -1.38 -9.23
N LEU A 81 -5.43 -1.02 -9.22
CA LEU A 81 -4.82 -0.10 -8.27
C LEU A 81 -4.23 1.09 -9.03
N THR A 82 -4.42 2.28 -8.48
CA THR A 82 -3.71 3.48 -8.90
C THR A 82 -3.03 4.04 -7.65
N GLY A 83 -1.71 3.87 -7.56
CA GLY A 83 -0.93 4.36 -6.43
C GLY A 83 -0.56 5.83 -6.59
N ILE A 84 -0.73 6.65 -5.56
CA ILE A 84 -0.26 8.04 -5.54
C ILE A 84 0.63 8.29 -4.33
N GLY A 85 1.67 9.10 -4.51
CA GLY A 85 2.46 9.64 -3.40
C GLY A 85 1.86 10.96 -2.95
N LEU A 86 1.43 11.04 -1.68
CA LEU A 86 0.88 12.27 -1.10
C LEU A 86 1.61 12.59 0.20
N SER A 87 2.18 13.78 0.27
CA SER A 87 2.90 14.26 1.44
C SER A 87 2.76 15.77 1.54
N LEU A 88 2.29 16.28 2.68
CA LEU A 88 2.41 17.69 3.02
C LEU A 88 3.65 17.85 3.88
N ASP A 89 4.63 18.60 3.37
CA ASP A 89 5.96 18.71 3.95
C ASP A 89 6.20 20.12 4.49
N VAL A 90 6.96 20.18 5.58
CA VAL A 90 7.31 21.40 6.33
C VAL A 90 8.75 21.25 6.82
N ASP A 91 9.43 22.36 7.08
CA ASP A 91 10.73 22.40 7.78
C ASP A 91 10.56 21.93 9.23
N ALA A 92 10.66 20.63 9.50
CA ALA A 92 10.48 20.07 10.84
C ALA A 92 11.80 19.85 11.59
N ASP A 93 12.95 19.84 10.92
CA ASP A 93 14.27 19.76 11.56
C ASP A 93 14.93 21.13 11.84
N ARG A 94 14.27 22.22 11.42
CA ARG A 94 14.57 23.62 11.78
C ARG A 94 15.88 24.12 11.18
N ASP A 95 16.20 23.68 9.97
CA ASP A 95 17.37 24.14 9.22
C ASP A 95 17.04 25.27 8.22
N GLY A 96 15.75 25.63 8.08
CA GLY A 96 15.24 26.67 7.18
C GLY A 96 14.82 26.15 5.81
N VAL A 97 14.89 24.84 5.54
CA VAL A 97 14.53 24.20 4.26
C VAL A 97 13.43 23.17 4.49
N VAL A 98 12.44 23.11 3.58
CA VAL A 98 11.40 22.07 3.66
C VAL A 98 11.96 20.73 3.20
N GLU A 99 12.07 19.78 4.11
CA GLU A 99 12.53 18.42 3.88
C GLU A 99 11.41 17.46 3.44
N LYS A 100 11.77 16.44 2.65
CA LYS A 100 10.81 15.49 2.12
C LYS A 100 10.34 14.50 3.19
N ASN A 101 9.06 14.55 3.52
CA ASN A 101 8.35 13.62 4.40
C ASN A 101 9.08 13.31 5.73
N ASN A 102 9.45 14.34 6.50
CA ASN A 102 10.05 14.12 7.82
C ASN A 102 9.12 13.25 8.70
N PRO A 103 9.64 12.16 9.29
CA PRO A 103 8.81 11.25 10.10
C PRO A 103 8.22 11.91 11.36
N LYS A 104 8.79 13.02 11.84
CA LYS A 104 8.32 13.74 13.04
C LYS A 104 7.44 14.95 12.73
N LYS A 105 7.15 15.25 11.45
CA LYS A 105 6.32 16.41 11.05
C LYS A 105 4.89 16.41 11.59
N GLY A 106 4.39 15.27 12.07
CA GLY A 106 3.09 15.13 12.72
C GLY A 106 3.07 15.47 14.22
N SER A 107 4.18 15.97 14.77
CA SER A 107 4.35 16.28 16.19
C SER A 107 5.22 17.52 16.40
N TRP A 108 5.22 18.08 17.61
CA TRP A 108 6.08 19.20 17.98
C TRP A 108 6.69 18.98 19.36
N THR A 109 8.03 19.00 19.46
CA THR A 109 8.75 18.73 20.72
C THR A 109 9.80 19.79 21.03
N TRP A 110 9.93 20.09 22.32
CA TRP A 110 10.97 20.96 22.87
C TRP A 110 12.32 20.24 22.97
N GLY A 111 13.40 21.02 23.13
CA GLY A 111 14.76 20.53 23.36
C GLY A 111 15.65 20.57 22.11
N PRO A 112 16.98 20.37 22.29
CA PRO A 112 17.94 20.42 21.19
C PRO A 112 17.69 19.32 20.13
N GLU A 113 17.18 18.17 20.54
CA GLU A 113 16.77 17.07 19.65
C GLU A 113 15.28 17.14 19.24
N GLY A 114 14.59 18.19 19.68
CA GLY A 114 13.18 18.41 19.41
C GLY A 114 12.95 18.79 17.96
N GLN A 115 11.85 18.32 17.38
CA GLN A 115 11.48 18.59 15.98
C GLN A 115 10.04 19.10 15.90
N GLY A 116 9.69 19.61 14.73
CA GLY A 116 8.41 20.24 14.43
C GLY A 116 8.62 21.66 13.93
N ALA A 117 7.87 22.00 12.88
CA ALA A 117 7.95 23.29 12.22
C ALA A 117 7.56 24.44 13.14
N ILE A 118 8.09 25.62 12.85
CA ILE A 118 7.83 26.85 13.60
C ILE A 118 7.06 27.81 12.70
N LEU A 119 6.06 28.49 13.27
CA LEU A 119 5.29 29.52 12.59
C LEU A 119 5.46 30.84 13.32
N LEU A 120 5.77 31.90 12.57
CA LEU A 120 5.82 33.26 13.10
C LEU A 120 4.47 33.95 12.90
N VAL A 121 4.10 34.79 13.87
CA VAL A 121 3.01 35.73 13.65
C VAL A 121 3.53 36.83 12.75
N ASN A 122 2.86 37.07 11.62
CA ASN A 122 3.18 38.21 10.77
C ASN A 122 2.60 39.50 11.39
N CYS A 123 3.43 40.19 12.18
CA CYS A 123 3.08 41.44 12.88
C CYS A 123 3.71 42.68 12.26
N ASP A 124 4.40 42.55 11.12
CA ASP A 124 4.96 43.69 10.42
C ASP A 124 3.94 44.28 9.43
N ARG A 125 4.38 45.28 8.67
CA ARG A 125 3.58 45.86 7.59
C ARG A 125 4.42 45.87 6.32
N GLU A 126 4.16 44.92 5.43
CA GLU A 126 4.87 44.80 4.16
C GLU A 126 4.62 45.99 3.22
N SER A 127 3.42 46.57 3.20
CA SER A 127 3.03 47.67 2.30
C SER A 127 2.66 48.97 3.03
N PRO A 128 3.09 50.17 2.55
CA PRO A 128 2.90 51.45 3.24
C PRO A 128 1.47 51.96 3.42
#